data_AF-A0A9D6XCS9-F1
#
_entry.id   AF-A0A9D6XCS9-F1
#
_cell.length_a   1.000
_cell.length_b   1.000
_cell.length_c   1.000
_cell.angle_alpha   90.00
_cell.angle_beta   90.00
_cell.angle_gamma   90.00
#
_symmetry.space_group_name_H-M   'P 1'
#
loop_
_entity.id
_entity.type
_entity.pdbx_description
1 polymer ?
#
loop_
_entity_poly.entity_id
_entity_poly.type
_entity_poly.pdbx_seq_one_letter_code
_entity_poly.pdbx_strand_id
1 'polypeptide(L)'
;MKLWSRGLGTTEITMDFREYKIAKEPGTDNVIVFGTMKDPVNWEFKITMTPEDIPGFIKMLMNVSVLRLGINNAHKFFGYLWNRKRFADPEGEKLEDKVNHAYDSMMHRQRRRAA
;
A
#
# COMPACT_ATOMS: atom_id res chain seq x y z
N MET A 1 9.65 -2.13 -1.43
CA MET A 1 10.06 -1.06 -0.49
C MET A 1 10.22 -1.69 0.87
N LYS A 2 11.20 -1.22 1.65
CA LYS A 2 11.35 -1.60 3.05
C LYS A 2 10.86 -0.45 3.93
N LEU A 3 10.09 -0.76 4.95
CA LEU A 3 9.60 0.17 5.95
C LEU A 3 10.08 -0.28 7.32
N TRP A 4 10.68 0.65 8.05
CA TRP A 4 11.05 0.47 9.44
C TRP A 4 10.50 1.65 10.24
N SER A 5 10.10 1.38 11.47
CA SER A 5 9.72 2.40 12.44
C SER A 5 10.18 1.96 13.82
N ARG A 6 10.34 2.91 14.74
CA ARG A 6 10.72 2.60 16.13
C ARG A 6 9.79 1.57 16.79
N GLY A 7 8.49 1.61 16.46
CA GLY A 7 7.50 0.66 16.99
C GLY A 7 7.68 -0.78 16.48
N LEU A 8 8.40 -0.97 15.37
CA LEU A 8 8.70 -2.29 14.81
C LEU A 8 9.95 -2.94 15.44
N GLY A 9 10.68 -2.22 16.31
CA GLY A 9 11.88 -2.75 16.95
C GLY A 9 12.96 -3.09 15.92
N THR A 10 13.40 -4.34 15.87
CA THR A 10 14.42 -4.82 14.92
C THR A 10 13.82 -5.31 13.59
N THR A 11 12.52 -5.12 13.38
CA THR A 11 11.80 -5.66 12.23
C THR A 11 11.67 -4.66 11.08
N GLU A 12 12.10 -5.03 9.89
CA GLU A 12 11.82 -4.30 8.64
C GLU A 12 10.67 -4.98 7.90
N ILE A 13 9.62 -4.24 7.53
CA ILE A 13 8.54 -4.78 6.72
C ILE A 13 8.82 -4.51 5.25
N THR A 14 8.66 -5.53 4.41
CA THR A 14 8.81 -5.41 2.96
C THR A 14 7.45 -5.41 2.28
N MET A 15 7.20 -4.34 1.54
CA MET A 15 6.00 -4.14 0.72
C MET A 15 6.38 -4.17 -0.77
N ASP A 16 5.63 -4.93 -1.58
CA ASP A 16 5.77 -4.93 -3.03
C ASP A 16 4.71 -4.05 -3.68
N PHE A 17 5.11 -2.89 -4.23
CA PHE A 17 4.22 -1.99 -4.94
C PHE A 17 3.74 -2.54 -6.29
N ARG A 18 4.09 -3.75 -6.68
CA ARG A 18 3.50 -4.38 -7.87
C ARG A 18 2.24 -5.16 -7.53
N GLU A 19 2.02 -5.46 -6.26
CA GLU A 19 0.96 -6.33 -5.76
C GLU A 19 0.03 -5.53 -4.85
N TYR A 20 -0.61 -4.50 -5.41
CA TYR A 20 -1.63 -3.72 -4.73
C TYR A 20 -2.86 -3.53 -5.60
N LYS A 21 -4.00 -3.24 -4.96
CA LYS A 21 -5.21 -2.74 -5.59
C LYS A 21 -5.48 -1.32 -5.11
N ILE A 22 -5.86 -0.45 -6.05
CA ILE A 22 -6.34 0.90 -5.74
C ILE A 22 -7.84 0.94 -5.97
N ALA A 23 -8.58 1.46 -5.00
CA ALA A 23 -10.00 1.77 -5.12
C ALA A 23 -10.25 3.23 -4.72
N LYS A 24 -11.25 3.87 -5.33
CA LYS A 24 -11.75 5.16 -4.86
C LYS A 24 -12.67 4.93 -3.68
N GLU A 25 -12.53 5.70 -2.61
CA GLU A 25 -13.50 5.66 -1.52
C GLU A 25 -14.83 6.30 -1.97
N PRO A 26 -15.98 5.61 -1.83
CA PRO A 26 -17.27 6.15 -2.27
C PRO A 26 -17.64 7.44 -1.53
N GLY A 27 -18.00 8.48 -2.29
CA GLY A 27 -18.46 9.76 -1.73
C GLY A 27 -17.37 10.68 -1.18
N THR A 28 -16.09 10.34 -1.35
CA THR A 28 -14.96 11.19 -0.97
C THR A 28 -13.96 11.32 -2.12
N ASP A 29 -12.97 12.20 -1.96
CA ASP A 29 -11.81 12.29 -2.86
C ASP A 29 -10.62 11.45 -2.36
N ASN A 30 -10.87 10.56 -1.41
CA ASN A 30 -9.84 9.68 -0.88
C ASN A 30 -9.61 8.49 -1.80
N VAL A 31 -8.39 7.98 -1.75
CA VAL A 31 -7.96 6.79 -2.49
C VAL A 31 -7.51 5.74 -1.49
N ILE A 32 -8.00 4.51 -1.66
CA ILE A 32 -7.65 3.39 -0.81
C ILE A 32 -6.70 2.47 -1.56
N VAL A 33 -5.59 2.13 -0.91
CA VAL A 33 -4.62 1.13 -1.39
C VAL A 33 -4.74 -0.11 -0.51
N PHE A 34 -5.09 -1.23 -1.13
CA PHE A 34 -5.10 -2.55 -0.53
C PHE A 34 -3.87 -3.32 -0.99
N GLY A 35 -3.24 -4.06 -0.09
CA GLY A 35 -2.12 -4.91 -0.47
C GLY A 35 -1.75 -5.89 0.63
N THR A 36 -0.73 -6.68 0.34
CA THR A 36 -0.13 -7.61 1.29
C THR A 36 1.36 -7.31 1.43
N MET A 37 1.84 -7.35 2.67
CA MET A 37 3.25 -7.36 3.01
C MET A 37 3.68 -8.82 3.15
N LYS A 38 4.79 -9.20 2.54
CA LYS A 38 5.22 -10.61 2.48
C LYS A 38 6.28 -10.99 3.51
N ASP A 39 7.13 -10.03 3.89
CA ASP A 39 8.23 -10.26 4.82
C ASP A 39 8.24 -9.19 5.93
N PRO A 40 8.49 -9.58 7.19
CA PRO A 40 8.76 -10.94 7.69
C PRO A 40 7.49 -11.72 8.07
N VAL A 41 6.31 -11.09 7.95
CA VAL A 41 5.01 -11.73 8.22
C VAL A 41 4.04 -11.31 7.13
N ASN A 42 3.21 -12.27 6.68
CA ASN A 42 2.13 -12.02 5.74
C ASN A 42 1.03 -11.18 6.40
N TRP A 43 1.04 -9.87 6.16
CA TRP A 43 0.05 -8.94 6.68
C TRP A 43 -0.71 -8.25 5.56
N GLU A 44 -2.02 -8.20 5.70
CA GLU A 44 -2.91 -7.42 4.85
C GLU A 44 -2.98 -5.98 5.35
N PHE A 45 -2.94 -5.01 4.44
CA PHE A 45 -3.02 -3.59 4.79
C PHE A 45 -4.05 -2.84 3.96
N LYS A 46 -4.60 -1.80 4.59
CA LYS A 46 -5.45 -0.78 3.99
C LYS A 46 -4.82 0.57 4.28
N ILE A 47 -4.42 1.29 3.24
CA ILE A 47 -3.91 2.67 3.34
C ILE A 47 -4.95 3.59 2.72
N THR A 48 -5.45 4.56 3.47
CA THR A 48 -6.30 5.63 2.95
C THR A 48 -5.43 6.85 2.71
N MET A 49 -5.33 7.29 1.46
CA MET A 49 -4.70 8.55 1.07
C MET A 49 -5.79 9.62 0.95
N THR A 50 -5.61 10.73 1.66
CA THR A 50 -6.54 11.87 1.61
C THR A 50 -5.96 13.01 0.76
N PRO A 51 -6.77 14.00 0.35
CA PRO A 51 -6.28 15.17 -0.39
C PRO A 51 -5.15 15.92 0.32
N GLU A 52 -5.15 15.93 1.65
CA GLU A 52 -4.15 16.59 2.49
C GLU A 52 -2.78 15.91 2.43
N ASP A 53 -2.72 14.61 2.08
CA ASP A 53 -1.46 13.86 1.94
C ASP A 53 -0.72 14.21 0.65
N ILE A 54 -1.44 14.70 -0.38
CA ILE A 54 -0.92 14.89 -1.74
C ILE A 54 0.30 15.81 -1.81
N PRO A 55 0.34 16.98 -1.14
CA PRO A 55 1.52 17.84 -1.17
C PRO A 55 2.77 17.15 -0.59
N GLY A 56 2.62 16.41 0.50
CA GLY A 56 3.70 15.66 1.13
C GLY A 56 4.18 14.51 0.25
N PHE A 57 3.24 13.78 -0.35
CA PHE A 57 3.53 12.69 -1.27
C PHE A 57 4.27 13.16 -2.52
N ILE A 58 3.83 14.25 -3.15
CA ILE A 58 4.50 14.85 -4.31
C ILE A 58 5.91 15.32 -3.93
N LYS A 59 6.07 16.00 -2.78
CA LYS A 59 7.39 16.43 -2.29
C LYS A 59 8.36 15.26 -2.15
N MET A 60 7.90 14.12 -1.64
CA MET A 60 8.70 12.90 -1.54
C MET A 60 9.09 12.36 -2.92
N LEU A 61 8.14 12.26 -3.84
CA LEU A 61 8.39 11.75 -5.20
C LEU A 61 9.35 12.64 -6.00
N MET A 62 9.29 13.95 -5.80
CA MET A 62 10.16 14.94 -6.45
C MET A 62 11.55 15.04 -5.81
N ASN A 63 11.87 14.24 -4.78
CA ASN A 63 13.20 14.23 -4.20
C ASN A 63 14.24 13.71 -5.22
N VAL A 64 15.35 14.43 -5.38
CA VAL A 64 16.41 14.08 -6.35
C VAL A 64 16.92 12.65 -6.17
N SER A 65 17.01 12.14 -4.94
CA SER A 65 17.45 10.76 -4.68
C SER A 65 16.43 9.73 -5.16
N VAL A 66 15.13 10.01 -4.98
CA VAL A 66 14.04 9.16 -5.46
C VAL A 66 13.98 9.18 -6.98
N LEU A 67 14.06 10.36 -7.59
CA LEU A 67 14.10 10.52 -9.05
C LEU A 67 15.31 9.80 -9.66
N ARG A 68 16.50 9.98 -9.09
CA ARG A 68 17.72 9.29 -9.56
C ARG A 68 17.61 7.78 -9.42
N LEU A 69 17.02 7.28 -8.32
CA LEU A 69 16.75 5.86 -8.14
C LEU A 69 15.80 5.34 -9.23
N GLY A 70 14.74 6.08 -9.53
CA GLY A 70 13.78 5.76 -10.58
C GLY A 70 14.43 5.68 -11.96
N ILE A 71 15.19 6.71 -12.35
CA ILE A 71 15.90 6.78 -13.64
C ILE A 71 16.88 5.60 -13.78
N ASN A 72 17.70 5.34 -12.76
CA ASN A 72 18.67 4.23 -12.78
C ASN A 72 18.01 2.85 -12.90
N ASN A 73 16.74 2.73 -12.52
CA ASN A 73 15.98 1.48 -12.56
C ASN A 73 14.87 1.47 -13.63
N ALA A 74 14.87 2.42 -14.56
CA ALA A 74 13.84 2.53 -15.61
C ALA A 74 13.71 1.23 -16.43
N HIS A 75 14.82 0.54 -16.70
CA HIS A 75 14.83 -0.76 -17.39
C HIS A 75 13.95 -1.82 -16.69
N LYS A 76 13.90 -1.81 -15.35
CA LYS A 76 13.04 -2.72 -14.57
C LYS A 76 11.56 -2.40 -14.73
N PHE A 77 11.22 -1.12 -14.91
CA PHE A 77 9.86 -0.70 -15.19
C PHE A 77 9.39 -1.20 -16.57
N PHE A 78 10.24 -1.08 -17.60
CA PHE A 78 9.93 -1.66 -18.91
C PHE A 78 9.79 -3.19 -18.85
N GLY A 79 10.67 -3.87 -18.11
CA GLY A 79 10.52 -5.31 -17.86
C GLY A 79 9.23 -5.67 -17.10
N TYR A 80 8.81 -4.83 -16.15
CA TYR A 80 7.52 -4.96 -15.48
C TYR A 80 6.35 -4.80 -16.45
N LEU A 81 6.37 -3.78 -17.31
CA LEU A 81 5.30 -3.55 -18.29
C LEU A 81 5.12 -4.77 -19.21
N TRP A 82 6.23 -5.40 -19.62
CA TRP A 82 6.20 -6.63 -20.43
C TRP A 82 5.62 -7.82 -19.65
N ASN A 83 5.94 -7.92 -18.35
CA ASN A 83 5.50 -9.00 -17.48
C ASN A 83 4.27 -8.64 -16.63
N ARG A 84 3.51 -7.61 -16.99
CA ARG A 84 2.42 -7.05 -16.16
C ARG A 84 1.37 -8.10 -15.78
N LYS A 85 1.12 -9.08 -16.67
CA LYS A 85 0.17 -10.18 -16.41
C LYS A 85 0.57 -11.06 -15.22
N ARG A 86 1.86 -11.11 -14.86
CA ARG A 86 2.35 -11.86 -13.68
C ARG A 86 1.97 -11.20 -12.35
N PHE A 87 1.75 -9.89 -12.37
CA PHE A 87 1.41 -9.08 -11.18
C PHE A 87 -0.05 -8.65 -11.18
N ALA A 88 -0.81 -8.99 -12.23
CA ALA A 88 -2.25 -8.83 -12.25
C ALA A 88 -2.84 -9.89 -11.32
N ASP A 89 -3.00 -9.54 -10.05
CA ASP A 89 -3.52 -10.45 -9.02
C ASP A 89 -4.98 -10.82 -9.33
N PRO A 90 -5.28 -12.09 -9.69
CA PRO A 90 -6.65 -12.54 -9.93
C PRO A 90 -7.49 -12.56 -8.63
N GLU A 91 -6.86 -12.42 -7.45
CA GLU A 91 -7.56 -12.33 -6.16
C GLU A 91 -7.76 -10.89 -5.66
N GLY A 92 -7.42 -9.87 -6.44
CA GLY A 92 -7.55 -8.45 -6.03
C GLY A 92 -8.96 -8.04 -5.60
N GLU A 93 -10.03 -8.63 -6.15
CA GLU A 93 -11.40 -8.43 -5.64
C GLU A 93 -11.60 -9.06 -4.26
N LYS A 94 -11.13 -10.30 -4.05
CA LYS A 94 -11.23 -10.98 -2.76
C LYS A 94 -10.39 -10.31 -1.67
N LEU A 95 -9.26 -9.70 -2.04
CA LEU A 95 -8.40 -8.98 -1.10
C LEU A 95 -9.13 -7.77 -0.51
N GLU A 96 -9.77 -6.95 -1.34
CA GLU A 96 -10.52 -5.78 -0.86
C GLU A 96 -11.59 -6.18 0.16
N ASP A 97 -12.42 -7.18 -0.16
CA ASP A 97 -13.48 -7.66 0.74
C ASP A 97 -12.91 -8.20 2.05
N LYS A 98 -11.85 -9.01 1.97
CA LYS A 98 -11.20 -9.62 3.14
C LYS A 98 -10.61 -8.54 4.06
N VAL A 99 -9.90 -7.57 3.49
CA VAL A 99 -9.28 -6.49 4.27
C VAL A 99 -10.33 -5.56 4.87
N ASN A 100 -11.38 -5.21 4.12
CA ASN A 100 -12.48 -4.38 4.64
C ASN A 100 -13.21 -5.09 5.78
N HIS A 101 -13.55 -6.37 5.62
CA HIS A 101 -14.18 -7.16 6.67
C HIS A 101 -13.32 -7.23 7.94
N ALA A 102 -12.00 -7.46 7.79
CA ALA A 102 -11.08 -7.45 8.91
C ALA A 102 -11.03 -6.07 9.60
N TYR A 103 -10.89 -5.00 8.83
CA TYR A 103 -10.87 -3.62 9.32
C TYR A 103 -12.13 -3.28 10.11
N ASP A 104 -13.30 -3.54 9.53
CA ASP A 104 -14.59 -3.23 10.14
C ASP A 104 -14.79 -4.02 11.43
N SER A 105 -14.44 -5.31 11.44
CA SER A 105 -14.54 -6.17 12.63
C SER A 105 -13.69 -5.65 13.81
N MET A 106 -12.49 -5.12 13.53
CA MET A 106 -11.58 -4.60 14.55
C MET A 106 -12.00 -3.21 15.02
N MET A 107 -12.34 -2.32 14.09
CA MET A 107 -12.70 -0.94 14.41
C MET A 107 -14.05 -0.83 15.11
N HIS A 108 -15.04 -1.65 14.73
CA HIS A 108 -16.31 -1.72 15.46
C HIS A 108 -16.13 -2.27 16.88
N ARG A 109 -15.24 -3.25 17.08
CA ARG A 109 -14.93 -3.80 18.41
C ARG A 109 -14.25 -2.78 19.31
N GLN A 110 -13.36 -1.96 18.75
CA GLN A 110 -12.69 -0.91 19.50
C GLN A 110 -13.66 0.20 19.92
N ARG A 111 -14.59 0.62 19.04
CA ARG A 111 -15.62 1.61 19.37
C ARG A 111 -16.54 1.16 20.50
N ARG A 112 -16.90 -0.14 20.56
CA ARG A 112 -17.72 -0.69 21.66
C ARG A 112 -17.01 -0.81 23.01
N ARG A 113 -15.68 -0.83 23.04
CA ARG A 113 -14.90 -0.88 24.29
C ARG A 113 -14.59 0.51 24.86
N ALA A 114 -14.72 1.54 24.04
CA ALA A 114 -14.45 2.93 24.42
C ALA A 114 -15.72 3.70 24.82
N ALA A 115 -16.89 3.06 24.75
CA ALA A 115 -18.19 3.57 25.20
C ALA A 115 -18.63 2.79 26.45
#